data_AF-A0A2I0K2V3-F1
#
_entry.id   AF-A0A2I0K2V3-F1
#
_cell.length_a   1.000
_cell.length_b   1.000
_cell.length_c   1.000
_cell.angle_alpha   90.00
_cell.angle_beta   90.00
_cell.angle_gamma   90.00
#
_symmetry.space_group_name_H-M   'P 1'
#
loop_
_entity.id
_entity.type
_entity.pdbx_description
1 polymer ?
#
loop_
_entity_poly.entity_id
_entity_poly.type
_entity_poly.pdbx_seq_one_letter_code
_entity_poly.pdbx_strand_id
1 'polypeptide(L)'
;MTQTSTSITFVVNYLAEYPNVHEQVLKEQVEIARNKGPDELLNWEDIQKMRYSWMAACEAMRLAPPAQGAFRETIKDFTYSGFTIPKGWKVGNKLINFRGQDTSLAF
;
A
#
# COMPACT_ATOMS: atom_id res chain seq x y z
N MET A 1 5.27 12.14 -7.22
CA MET A 1 6.51 11.35 -6.96
C MET A 1 6.66 10.85 -5.51
N THR A 2 5.74 11.13 -4.57
CA THR A 2 5.95 10.81 -3.14
C THR A 2 5.48 9.41 -2.70
N GLN A 3 4.64 8.73 -3.48
CA GLN A 3 4.07 7.44 -3.07
C GLN A 3 5.13 6.32 -3.12
N THR A 4 5.90 6.23 -4.21
CA THR A 4 6.93 5.20 -4.38
C THR A 4 8.05 5.34 -3.34
N SER A 5 8.52 6.57 -3.07
CA SER A 5 9.55 6.81 -2.05
C SER A 5 9.08 6.41 -0.66
N THR A 6 7.81 6.67 -0.34
CA THR A 6 7.19 6.27 0.93
C THR A 6 7.11 4.75 1.04
N SER A 7 6.64 4.05 0.01
CA SER A 7 6.61 2.57 -0.01
C SER A 7 7.99 1.98 0.17
N ILE A 8 9.00 2.48 -0.55
CA ILE A 8 10.39 1.99 -0.44
C ILE A 8 10.92 2.19 0.98
N THR A 9 10.64 3.36 1.58
CA THR A 9 11.06 3.65 2.96
C THR A 9 10.50 2.62 3.94
N PHE A 10 9.19 2.32 3.84
CA PHE A 10 8.57 1.30 4.70
C PHE A 10 9.10 -0.10 4.44
N VAL A 11 9.33 -0.47 3.17
CA VAL A 11 9.95 -1.77 2.84
C VAL A 11 11.32 -1.89 3.49
N VAL A 12 12.20 -0.90 3.34
CA VAL A 12 13.54 -0.92 3.93
C VAL A 12 13.45 -0.95 5.47
N ASN A 13 12.56 -0.17 6.06
CA ASN A 13 12.36 -0.16 7.51
C ASN A 13 11.94 -1.56 8.03
N TYR A 14 10.95 -2.18 7.41
CA TYR A 14 10.51 -3.52 7.83
C TYR A 14 11.56 -4.60 7.58
N LEU A 15 12.33 -4.53 6.50
CA LEU A 15 13.45 -5.47 6.29
C LEU A 15 14.52 -5.32 7.39
N ALA A 16 14.77 -4.09 7.88
CA ALA A 16 15.67 -3.88 9.01
C ALA A 16 15.11 -4.41 10.34
N GLU A 17 13.80 -4.30 10.57
CA GLU A 17 13.12 -4.77 11.78
C GLU A 17 12.93 -6.30 11.82
N TYR A 18 12.82 -6.96 10.65
CA TYR A 18 12.56 -8.39 10.54
C TYR A 18 13.71 -9.12 9.79
N PRO A 19 14.82 -9.44 10.49
CA PRO A 19 16.00 -10.06 9.86
C PRO A 19 15.72 -11.37 9.13
N ASN A 20 14.76 -12.16 9.62
CA ASN A 20 14.34 -13.41 8.99
C ASN A 20 13.70 -13.17 7.61
N VAL A 21 12.94 -12.08 7.44
CA VAL A 21 12.35 -11.71 6.14
C VAL A 21 13.44 -11.16 5.22
N HIS A 22 14.34 -10.32 5.75
CA HIS A 22 15.49 -9.81 5.01
C HIS A 22 16.38 -10.92 4.47
N GLU A 23 16.69 -11.95 5.27
CA GLU A 23 17.51 -13.07 4.82
C GLU A 23 16.87 -13.82 3.63
N GLN A 24 15.54 -14.02 3.68
CA GLN A 24 14.81 -14.67 2.57
C GLN A 24 14.80 -13.81 1.31
N VAL A 25 14.60 -12.50 1.43
CA VAL A 25 14.70 -11.55 0.30
C VAL A 25 16.11 -11.57 -0.29
N LEU A 26 17.13 -11.48 0.55
CA LEU A 26 18.53 -11.49 0.11
C LEU A 26 18.87 -12.80 -0.60
N LYS A 27 18.44 -13.94 -0.04
CA LYS A 27 18.64 -15.26 -0.66
C LYS A 27 18.02 -15.31 -2.05
N GLU A 28 16.77 -14.89 -2.21
CA GLU A 28 16.09 -14.83 -3.51
C GLU A 28 16.85 -13.95 -4.51
N GLN A 29 17.26 -12.75 -4.10
CA GLN A 29 18.00 -11.80 -4.95
C GLN A 29 19.37 -12.38 -5.38
N VAL A 30 20.09 -13.02 -4.46
CA VAL A 30 21.38 -13.66 -4.74
C VAL A 30 21.23 -14.85 -5.68
N GLU A 31 20.20 -15.68 -5.50
CA GLU A 31 19.91 -16.80 -6.41
C GLU A 31 19.61 -16.34 -7.83
N ILE A 32 18.86 -15.24 -7.98
CA ILE A 32 18.61 -14.63 -9.29
C ILE A 32 19.91 -14.08 -9.89
N ALA A 33 20.70 -13.33 -9.11
CA ALA A 33 21.96 -12.72 -9.57
C ALA A 33 23.02 -13.77 -9.96
N ARG A 34 23.06 -14.92 -9.29
CA ARG A 34 23.98 -16.03 -9.64
C ARG A 34 23.72 -16.64 -11.01
N ASN A 35 22.51 -16.52 -11.53
CA ASN A 35 22.15 -17.02 -12.86
C ASN A 35 22.46 -16.02 -13.97
N LYS A 36 23.05 -14.86 -13.64
CA LYS A 36 23.38 -13.78 -14.59
C LYS A 36 24.84 -13.87 -15.04
N GLY A 37 25.10 -13.46 -16.28
CA GLY A 37 26.46 -13.22 -16.77
C GLY A 37 27.15 -12.03 -16.07
N PRO A 38 28.49 -11.89 -16.18
CA PRO A 38 29.28 -10.87 -15.48
C PRO A 38 28.83 -9.42 -15.67
N ASP A 39 28.19 -9.11 -16.80
CA ASP A 39 27.69 -7.77 -17.15
C ASP A 39 26.20 -7.77 -17.52
N GLU A 40 25.49 -8.85 -17.17
CA GLU A 40 24.10 -9.00 -17.53
C GLU A 40 23.20 -8.31 -16.49
N LEU A 41 22.56 -7.21 -16.91
CA LEU A 41 21.60 -6.49 -16.07
C LEU A 41 20.33 -7.32 -15.82
N LEU A 42 19.64 -7.03 -14.71
CA LEU A 42 18.31 -7.57 -14.44
C LEU A 42 17.37 -7.26 -15.61
N ASN A 43 16.70 -8.30 -16.11
CA ASN A 43 15.66 -8.17 -17.12
C ASN A 43 14.27 -8.32 -16.48
N TRP A 44 13.22 -8.23 -17.30
CA TRP A 44 11.85 -8.33 -16.82
C TRP A 44 11.53 -9.71 -16.26
N GLU A 45 12.04 -10.77 -16.89
CA GLU A 45 11.87 -12.15 -16.45
C GLU A 45 12.47 -12.39 -15.06
N ASP A 46 13.58 -11.71 -14.73
CA ASP A 46 14.20 -11.77 -13.40
C ASP A 46 13.34 -11.09 -12.34
N ILE A 47 12.77 -9.92 -12.66
CA ILE A 47 11.84 -9.22 -11.75
C ILE A 47 10.61 -10.09 -11.47
N GLN A 48 10.10 -10.81 -12.47
CA GLN A 48 8.98 -11.73 -12.28
C GLN A 48 9.30 -12.93 -11.37
N LYS A 49 10.57 -13.31 -11.24
CA LYS A 49 11.02 -14.38 -10.32
C LYS A 49 11.12 -13.90 -8.87
N MET A 50 11.15 -12.59 -8.60
CA MET A 50 11.26 -11.99 -7.26
C MET A 50 9.95 -12.05 -6.46
N ARG A 51 9.36 -13.25 -6.36
CA ARG A 51 8.05 -13.47 -5.73
C ARG A 51 8.05 -13.12 -4.25
N TYR A 52 9.08 -13.51 -3.51
CA TYR A 52 9.18 -13.24 -2.08
C TYR A 52 9.41 -11.76 -1.80
N SER A 53 10.30 -11.12 -2.57
CA SER A 53 10.50 -9.66 -2.51
C SER A 53 9.18 -8.92 -2.76
N TRP A 54 8.38 -9.35 -3.73
CA TRP A 54 7.07 -8.77 -4.00
C TRP A 54 6.07 -8.99 -2.85
N MET A 55 6.07 -10.17 -2.22
CA MET A 55 5.24 -10.42 -1.04
C MET A 55 5.62 -9.52 0.13
N ALA A 56 6.92 -9.32 0.38
CA ALA A 56 7.41 -8.40 1.41
C ALA A 56 6.98 -6.95 1.12
N ALA A 57 7.08 -6.52 -0.13
CA ALA A 57 6.62 -5.19 -0.56
C ALA A 57 5.11 -5.02 -0.39
N CYS A 58 4.32 -6.03 -0.77
CA CYS A 58 2.87 -6.05 -0.56
C CYS A 58 2.52 -5.94 0.93
N GLU A 59 3.21 -6.68 1.79
CA GLU A 59 2.96 -6.65 3.23
C GLU A 59 3.32 -5.31 3.84
N ALA A 60 4.44 -4.70 3.43
CA ALA A 60 4.80 -3.34 3.82
C ALA A 60 3.70 -2.33 3.45
N MET A 61 3.15 -2.42 2.23
CA MET A 61 2.05 -1.55 1.79
C MET A 61 0.71 -1.86 2.46
N ARG A 62 0.49 -3.11 2.93
CA ARG A 62 -0.69 -3.48 3.71
C ARG A 62 -0.65 -2.84 5.10
N LEU A 63 0.52 -2.85 5.74
CA LEU A 63 0.74 -2.27 7.07
C LEU A 63 0.81 -0.73 7.02
N ALA A 64 1.50 -0.20 6.02
CA ALA A 64 1.69 1.24 5.82
C ALA A 64 1.33 1.64 4.37
N PRO A 65 0.03 1.82 4.07
CA PRO A 65 -0.41 2.20 2.74
C PRO A 65 0.16 3.57 2.36
N PRO A 66 0.85 3.71 1.21
CA PRO A 66 1.43 4.99 0.78
C PRO A 66 0.35 6.04 0.42
N ALA A 67 -0.89 5.62 0.19
CA ALA A 67 -2.02 6.49 -0.09
C ALA A 67 -2.98 6.52 1.12
N GLN A 68 -3.25 7.72 1.65
CA GLN A 68 -4.11 7.95 2.82
C GLN A 68 -5.62 7.75 2.57
N GLY A 69 -6.01 7.18 1.43
CA GLY A 69 -7.40 6.97 1.03
C GLY A 69 -7.87 7.98 -0.02
N ALA A 70 -9.04 7.71 -0.59
CA ALA A 70 -9.69 8.57 -1.57
C ALA A 70 -11.05 9.03 -1.04
N PHE A 71 -11.48 10.21 -1.49
CA PHE A 71 -12.85 10.67 -1.29
C PHE A 71 -13.72 10.26 -2.48
N ARG A 72 -14.94 9.87 -2.20
CA ARG A 72 -16.02 9.66 -3.17
C ARG A 72 -17.06 10.74 -2.96
N GLU A 73 -17.65 11.26 -4.02
CA GLU A 73 -18.76 12.20 -3.93
C GLU A 73 -20.07 11.50 -4.29
N THR A 74 -21.11 11.73 -3.49
CA THR A 74 -22.43 11.15 -3.73
C THR A 74 -23.12 11.86 -4.90
N ILE A 75 -23.42 11.12 -5.96
CA ILE A 75 -24.07 11.67 -7.16
C ILE A 75 -25.60 11.73 -7.04
N LYS A 76 -26.17 11.04 -6.05
CA LYS A 76 -27.59 10.99 -5.73
C LYS A 76 -27.78 10.63 -4.25
N ASP A 77 -28.97 10.93 -3.74
CA ASP A 77 -29.38 10.53 -2.40
C ASP A 77 -29.56 9.01 -2.35
N PHE A 78 -29.03 8.36 -1.31
CA PHE A 78 -29.27 6.94 -1.08
C PHE A 78 -29.24 6.60 0.41
N THR A 79 -29.97 5.54 0.78
CA THR A 79 -30.01 5.03 2.15
C THR A 79 -29.10 3.82 2.28
N TYR A 80 -28.21 3.84 3.27
CA TYR A 80 -27.32 2.73 3.62
C TYR A 80 -27.41 2.48 5.12
N SER A 81 -27.72 1.24 5.52
CA SER A 81 -27.83 0.84 6.93
C SER A 81 -28.73 1.74 7.79
N GLY A 82 -29.83 2.24 7.21
CA GLY A 82 -30.78 3.13 7.89
C GLY A 82 -30.42 4.62 7.87
N PHE A 83 -29.25 4.99 7.35
CA PHE A 83 -28.82 6.39 7.21
C PHE A 83 -29.01 6.86 5.76
N THR A 84 -29.64 8.02 5.57
CA THR A 84 -29.75 8.66 4.26
C THR A 84 -28.57 9.58 4.03
N ILE A 85 -27.79 9.30 2.98
CA ILE A 85 -26.64 10.08 2.56
C ILE A 85 -27.09 10.96 1.39
N PRO A 86 -27.15 12.30 1.55
CA PRO A 86 -27.55 13.22 0.49
C PRO A 86 -26.52 13.30 -0.63
N LYS A 87 -26.97 13.73 -1.81
CA LYS A 87 -26.15 14.11 -2.96
C LYS A 87 -25.20 15.25 -2.61
N GLY A 88 -23.97 15.20 -3.14
CA GLY A 88 -22.91 16.18 -2.94
C GLY A 88 -22.05 15.95 -1.69
N TRP A 89 -22.31 14.90 -0.92
CA TRP A 89 -21.50 14.54 0.24
C TRP A 89 -20.20 13.86 -0.17
N LYS A 90 -19.09 14.25 0.45
CA LYS A 90 -17.78 13.59 0.30
C LYS A 90 -17.62 12.53 1.37
N VAL A 91 -17.53 11.28 0.94
CA VAL A 91 -17.34 10.10 1.78
C VAL A 91 -15.90 9.62 1.62
N GLY A 92 -15.14 9.58 2.70
CA GLY A 92 -13.76 9.07 2.73
C GLY A 92 -13.67 7.65 3.26
N ASN A 93 -12.62 6.92 2.88
CA ASN A 93 -12.34 5.54 3.35
C ASN A 93 -12.04 5.45 4.85
N LYS A 94 -11.63 6.57 5.47
CA LYS A 94 -11.31 6.68 6.88
C LYS A 94 -12.05 7.90 7.39
N LEU A 95 -13.15 7.67 8.11
CA LEU A 95 -14.03 8.66 8.72
C LEU A 95 -14.99 9.39 7.76
N ILE A 96 -16.24 9.42 8.19
CA ILE A 96 -17.34 10.20 7.63
C ILE A 96 -17.14 11.65 8.07
N ASN A 97 -17.45 12.59 7.16
CA ASN A 97 -17.87 13.98 7.40
C ASN A 97 -16.84 15.07 7.07
N PHE A 98 -17.11 15.89 6.04
CA PHE A 98 -16.78 17.33 6.03
C PHE A 98 -17.66 18.13 5.06
N ARG A 99 -18.71 18.75 5.60
CA ARG A 99 -18.79 20.23 5.65
C ARG A 99 -19.78 20.70 6.73
N GLY A 100 -19.23 21.33 7.77
CA GLY A 100 -19.97 22.17 8.72
C GLY A 100 -20.67 21.40 9.85
N GLN A 101 -20.05 21.38 11.04
CA GLN A 101 -20.66 21.13 12.36
C GLN A 101 -21.40 19.79 12.54
N ASP A 102 -20.79 18.81 13.21
CA ASP A 102 -20.91 18.63 14.68
C ASP A 102 -20.23 17.31 15.09
N THR A 103 -19.36 17.38 16.08
CA THR A 103 -18.64 16.23 16.65
C THR A 103 -19.41 15.73 17.87
N SER A 104 -20.35 14.80 17.70
CA SER A 104 -21.02 14.21 18.87
C SER A 104 -21.35 12.72 18.79
N LEU A 105 -21.06 12.01 17.71
CA LEU A 105 -21.34 10.57 17.64
C LEU A 105 -20.14 9.81 17.05
N ALA A 106 -19.17 9.53 17.92
CA ALA A 106 -18.16 8.50 17.71
C ALA A 106 -18.39 7.40 18.75
N PHE A 107 -18.88 6.24 18.29
CA PHE A 107 -18.51 4.96 18.88
C PHE A 107 -17.29 4.43 18.11
#